data_AF-A0A7H9HRN0-F1
#
_entry.id   AF-A0A7H9HRN0-F1
#
_cell.length_a   1.000
_cell.length_b   1.000
_cell.length_c   1.000
_cell.angle_alpha   90.00
_cell.angle_beta   90.00
_cell.angle_gamma   90.00
#
_symmetry.space_group_name_H-M   'P 1'
#
loop_
_entity.id
_entity.type
_entity.pdbx_description
1 polymer ?
#
loop_
_entity_poly.entity_id
_entity_poly.type
_entity_poly.pdbx_seq_one_letter_code
_entity_poly.pdbx_strand_id
1 'polypeptide(L)'
;MVGSVELFPVAGEVLIKHERALVKQIMAEAELLRGPLEELPRKSLEVPDYTGADRTENELCLAYRMVVTDPLGEKKVSPTGELRDGRQYLCDTFKTADSGNLLVLVCHLMGALQYEGSEEEFLGCYKQLLPITASAEVTELLVERGFVGKLDRDLKYISARSAFVQFGAALVASGTRVIDDYWEVVAKKQNLTPHDRVFKMSKRMSEALRKLKPQLFLQPTQPAEYTSSDRVFEPPHLTVTEQPSAEIRLQYGREFANGEHTAAVVPGQNISGSLELSALFKIPKYHNKSSFQQATQAKALDSPIGIRLQMNEADAAAAGQRQSPGTPQPAIKPSKRMLNSILDGGPLGKAKKVEDQEEQYGSHTPVSVDEDLHINGWKFDLLPIKTSDDAVLQRSTRGLPLYDKDRLIPRLKKLTPNQIREVEHSHDSLYLNLGLQNVRKIRSKKWLKYWQYKTGVPIGLMNNELDYFKDQYLKEVLEQSSSVTNYNPETNVDETYVTVRKPKVNYIGYSNIRGFKPPYVSKPQNQ
;
A
#
# COMPACT_ATOMS: atom_id res chain seq x y z
N MET A 1 -40.92 55.16 36.11
CA MET A 1 -40.18 54.11 36.85
C MET A 1 -39.34 53.40 35.82
N VAL A 2 -38.01 53.43 35.94
CA VAL A 2 -37.11 52.84 34.95
C VAL A 2 -37.37 51.33 34.92
N GLY A 3 -37.73 50.78 33.75
CA GLY A 3 -38.00 49.36 33.58
C GLY A 3 -36.77 48.54 33.97
N SER A 4 -36.87 47.72 35.01
CA SER A 4 -35.76 46.83 35.40
C SER A 4 -35.82 45.53 34.62
N VAL A 5 -34.69 45.12 34.05
CA VAL A 5 -34.51 43.82 33.39
C VAL A 5 -33.58 42.96 34.25
N GLU A 6 -33.97 41.72 34.52
CA GLU A 6 -33.12 40.73 35.19
C GLU A 6 -32.61 39.71 34.17
N LEU A 7 -31.30 39.48 34.14
CA LEU A 7 -30.65 38.61 33.14
C LEU A 7 -30.19 37.31 33.78
N PHE A 8 -30.44 36.20 33.09
CA PHE A 8 -30.07 34.85 33.50
C PHE A 8 -29.27 34.18 32.38
N PRO A 9 -27.97 34.53 32.22
CA PRO A 9 -27.10 33.90 31.24
C PRO A 9 -26.76 32.46 31.64
N VAL A 10 -26.57 31.60 30.64
CA VAL A 10 -26.18 30.20 30.84
C VAL A 10 -24.71 30.16 31.24
N ALA A 11 -24.44 29.58 32.41
CA ALA A 11 -23.06 29.41 32.88
C ALA A 11 -22.28 28.47 31.95
N GLY A 12 -21.03 28.81 31.64
CA GLY A 12 -20.17 27.99 30.76
C GLY A 12 -19.98 26.54 31.23
N GLU A 13 -20.08 26.27 32.53
CA GLU A 13 -20.06 24.91 33.07
C GLU A 13 -21.22 24.04 32.57
N VAL A 14 -22.40 24.64 32.37
CA VAL A 14 -23.60 23.94 31.89
C VAL A 14 -23.39 23.48 30.45
N LEU A 15 -22.81 24.34 29.61
CA LEU A 15 -22.46 24.02 28.22
C LEU A 15 -21.42 22.89 28.15
N ILE A 16 -20.38 22.94 28.97
CA ILE A 16 -19.37 21.86 29.03
C ILE A 16 -19.99 20.54 29.52
N LYS A 17 -20.86 20.59 30.54
CA LYS A 17 -21.59 19.41 31.03
C LYS A 17 -22.50 18.83 29.94
N HIS A 18 -23.17 19.69 29.17
CA HIS A 18 -23.98 19.31 28.03
C HIS A 18 -23.16 18.59 26.95
N GLU A 19 -22.08 19.20 26.44
CA GLU A 19 -21.22 18.57 25.44
C GLU A 19 -20.69 17.20 25.92
N ARG A 20 -20.26 17.12 27.19
CA ARG A 20 -19.80 15.87 27.79
C ARG A 20 -20.89 14.80 27.85
N ALA A 21 -22.13 15.18 28.18
CA ALA A 21 -23.26 14.26 28.23
C ALA A 21 -23.57 13.69 26.84
N LEU A 22 -23.56 14.54 25.80
CA LEU A 22 -23.76 14.11 24.42
C LEU A 22 -22.70 13.10 23.98
N VAL A 23 -21.41 13.39 24.18
CA VAL A 23 -20.33 12.45 23.82
C VAL A 23 -20.48 11.12 24.57
N LYS A 24 -20.81 11.16 25.87
CA LYS A 24 -21.01 9.97 26.69
C LYS A 24 -22.16 9.10 26.19
N GLN A 25 -23.29 9.70 25.83
CA GLN A 25 -24.45 8.99 25.26
C GLN A 25 -24.04 8.23 24.00
N ILE A 26 -23.28 8.89 23.11
CA ILE A 26 -22.85 8.25 21.86
C ILE A 26 -21.89 7.08 22.10
N MET A 27 -20.96 7.22 23.05
CA MET A 27 -20.02 6.14 23.35
C MET A 27 -20.70 4.85 23.81
N ALA A 28 -21.76 4.98 24.63
CA ALA A 28 -22.49 3.86 25.21
C ALA A 28 -23.44 3.18 24.21
N GLU A 29 -24.14 3.96 23.37
CA GLU A 29 -25.29 3.50 22.59
C GLU A 29 -25.05 3.60 21.08
N ALA A 30 -23.79 3.53 20.64
CA ALA A 30 -23.41 3.78 19.25
C ALA A 30 -24.17 2.93 18.22
N GLU A 31 -24.57 1.70 18.58
CA GLU A 31 -25.36 0.80 17.72
C GLU A 31 -26.82 1.24 17.54
N LEU A 32 -27.35 2.05 18.46
CA LEU A 32 -28.73 2.55 18.43
C LEU A 32 -28.83 3.92 17.73
N LEU A 33 -27.71 4.58 17.49
CA LEU A 33 -27.67 5.91 16.88
C LEU A 33 -27.80 5.82 15.36
N ARG A 34 -28.93 6.28 14.85
CA ARG A 34 -29.23 6.30 13.42
C ARG A 34 -28.83 7.64 12.78
N GLY A 35 -28.06 7.56 11.70
CA GLY A 35 -27.78 8.70 10.80
C GLY A 35 -26.48 9.47 11.09
N PRO A 36 -26.15 10.48 10.25
CA PRO A 36 -24.92 11.25 10.37
C PRO A 36 -24.86 12.06 11.67
N LEU A 37 -23.72 11.99 12.39
CA LEU A 37 -23.57 12.62 13.71
C LEU A 37 -23.50 14.15 13.67
N GLU A 38 -22.99 14.72 12.58
CA GLU A 38 -22.81 16.17 12.43
C GLU A 38 -24.08 16.88 11.91
N GLU A 39 -25.05 16.11 11.42
CA GLU A 39 -26.34 16.61 10.97
C GLU A 39 -27.40 16.51 12.08
N LEU A 40 -28.49 17.27 11.91
CA LEU A 40 -29.65 17.16 12.78
C LEU A 40 -30.24 15.73 12.72
N PRO A 41 -30.85 15.25 13.82
CA PRO A 41 -31.51 13.95 13.84
C PRO A 41 -32.60 13.86 12.75
N ARG A 42 -32.60 12.75 11.99
CA ARG A 42 -33.61 12.51 10.94
C ARG A 42 -35.03 12.32 11.50
N LYS A 43 -35.13 11.90 12.76
CA LYS A 43 -36.40 11.68 13.45
C LYS A 43 -36.57 12.75 14.52
N SER A 44 -37.50 13.66 14.31
CA SER A 44 -37.88 14.72 15.27
C SER A 44 -39.29 14.49 15.80
N LEU A 45 -39.63 15.17 16.90
CA LEU A 45 -40.96 15.15 17.50
C LEU A 45 -41.87 16.11 16.72
N GLU A 46 -42.96 15.58 16.17
CA GLU A 46 -43.99 16.42 15.57
C GLU A 46 -44.93 16.93 16.66
N VAL A 47 -44.85 18.23 16.95
CA VAL A 47 -45.64 18.87 18.00
C VAL A 47 -47.08 19.07 17.51
N PRO A 48 -48.11 18.68 18.29
CA PRO A 48 -49.50 18.93 17.92
C PRO A 48 -49.79 20.43 17.85
N ASP A 49 -50.84 20.82 17.13
CA ASP A 49 -51.37 22.17 17.24
C ASP A 49 -52.02 22.36 18.62
N TYR A 50 -51.30 23.04 19.51
CA TYR A 50 -51.73 23.29 20.89
C TYR A 50 -52.36 24.67 21.06
N THR A 51 -52.27 25.57 20.07
CA THR A 51 -52.84 26.92 20.16
C THR A 51 -54.20 27.03 19.48
N GLY A 52 -54.54 26.06 18.63
CA GLY A 52 -55.78 26.03 17.87
C GLY A 52 -55.78 27.03 16.71
N ALA A 53 -56.76 26.88 15.81
CA ALA A 53 -56.82 27.68 14.58
C ALA A 53 -56.93 29.20 14.83
N ASP A 54 -57.67 29.58 15.88
CA ASP A 54 -57.98 30.98 16.18
C ASP A 54 -56.84 31.72 16.92
N ARG A 55 -55.87 30.98 17.46
CA ARG A 55 -54.68 31.51 18.17
C ARG A 55 -54.98 32.69 19.08
N THR A 56 -55.91 32.50 20.00
CA THR A 56 -56.26 33.54 20.97
C THR A 56 -55.09 33.79 21.92
N GLU A 57 -54.69 35.04 22.09
CA GLU A 57 -53.69 35.43 23.09
C GLU A 57 -54.18 35.15 24.51
N ASN A 58 -53.24 34.86 25.42
CA ASN A 58 -53.54 34.72 26.83
C ASN A 58 -53.76 36.09 27.50
N GLU A 59 -54.22 36.09 28.74
CA GLU A 59 -54.52 37.31 29.52
C GLU A 59 -53.31 38.23 29.69
N LEU A 60 -52.09 37.70 29.57
CA LEU A 60 -50.85 38.45 29.69
C LEU A 60 -50.28 38.92 28.35
N CYS A 61 -50.90 38.55 27.21
CA CYS A 61 -50.39 38.79 25.85
C CYS A 61 -48.94 38.31 25.63
N LEU A 62 -48.49 37.29 26.39
CA LEU A 62 -47.13 36.74 26.30
C LEU A 62 -47.04 35.41 25.56
N ALA A 63 -48.18 34.76 25.36
CA ALA A 63 -48.30 33.49 24.66
C ALA A 63 -49.74 33.30 24.15
N TYR A 64 -49.92 32.42 23.16
CA TYR A 64 -51.26 31.94 22.83
C TYR A 64 -51.81 31.03 23.93
N ARG A 65 -53.13 31.04 24.12
CA ARG A 65 -53.84 30.13 25.01
C ARG A 65 -53.69 28.69 24.48
N MET A 66 -53.30 27.77 25.37
CA MET A 66 -53.17 26.36 25.02
C MET A 66 -54.53 25.66 25.09
N VAL A 67 -54.95 25.04 23.99
CA VAL A 67 -56.17 24.21 23.87
C VAL A 67 -55.88 22.75 24.22
N VAL A 68 -54.65 22.30 23.98
CA VAL A 68 -54.14 20.97 24.30
C VAL A 68 -52.93 21.12 25.20
N THR A 69 -52.81 20.28 26.22
CA THR A 69 -51.67 20.24 27.15
C THR A 69 -51.24 18.80 27.39
N ASP A 70 -49.98 18.60 27.79
CA ASP A 70 -49.48 17.30 28.25
C ASP A 70 -49.32 17.33 29.79
N PRO A 71 -50.05 16.48 30.54
CA PRO A 71 -49.96 16.44 32.00
C PRO A 71 -48.56 16.15 32.55
N LEU A 72 -47.71 15.46 31.79
CA LEU A 72 -46.31 15.21 32.17
C LEU A 72 -45.43 16.42 31.86
N GLY A 73 -45.68 17.10 30.74
CA GLY A 73 -45.00 18.35 30.38
C GLY A 73 -45.24 19.47 31.40
N GLU A 74 -46.49 19.62 31.86
CA GLU A 74 -46.89 20.62 32.88
C GLU A 74 -46.16 20.46 34.22
N LYS A 75 -45.63 19.27 34.53
CA LYS A 75 -44.84 19.04 35.75
C LYS A 75 -43.40 19.55 35.62
N LYS A 76 -42.89 19.74 34.39
CA LYS A 76 -41.48 20.05 34.10
C LYS A 76 -41.19 21.53 33.95
N VAL A 77 -42.22 22.35 33.76
CA VAL A 77 -42.10 23.80 33.60
C VAL A 77 -43.14 24.50 34.47
N SER A 78 -42.73 25.59 35.12
CA SER A 78 -43.66 26.43 35.89
C SER A 78 -44.54 27.26 34.96
N PRO A 79 -45.64 27.84 35.48
CA PRO A 79 -46.44 28.76 34.70
C PRO A 79 -45.69 29.98 34.17
N THR A 80 -44.65 30.40 34.89
CA THR A 80 -43.77 31.53 34.57
C THR A 80 -42.60 31.16 33.66
N GLY A 81 -42.46 29.89 33.26
CA GLY A 81 -41.43 29.41 32.33
C GLY A 81 -40.15 28.88 32.98
N GLU A 82 -40.11 28.73 34.30
CA GLU A 82 -38.96 28.16 35.02
C GLU A 82 -38.99 26.62 34.94
N LEU A 83 -37.87 26.00 34.55
CA LEU A 83 -37.78 24.55 34.47
C LEU A 83 -37.65 23.91 35.87
N ARG A 84 -38.20 22.70 36.01
CA ARG A 84 -38.24 21.92 37.26
C ARG A 84 -37.35 20.68 37.20
N ASP A 85 -37.14 20.07 38.36
CA ASP A 85 -36.33 18.86 38.58
C ASP A 85 -34.86 18.99 38.13
N GLY A 86 -34.26 20.18 38.32
CA GLY A 86 -32.85 20.41 37.99
C GLY A 86 -32.56 20.60 36.50
N ARG A 87 -33.59 20.66 35.65
CA ARG A 87 -33.46 21.03 34.24
C ARG A 87 -33.03 22.49 34.11
N GLN A 88 -32.18 22.76 33.13
CA GLN A 88 -31.64 24.09 32.84
C GLN A 88 -31.78 24.37 31.35
N TYR A 89 -32.04 25.63 30.98
CA TYR A 89 -32.09 26.04 29.59
C TYR A 89 -30.69 26.06 28.97
N LEU A 90 -30.63 25.78 27.67
CA LEU A 90 -29.40 25.86 26.87
C LEU A 90 -29.15 27.26 26.30
N CYS A 91 -30.15 28.14 26.34
CA CYS A 91 -30.07 29.54 25.91
C CYS A 91 -30.26 30.50 27.09
N ASP A 92 -29.71 31.71 26.95
CA ASP A 92 -29.87 32.76 27.95
C ASP A 92 -31.33 33.22 28.04
N THR A 93 -31.76 33.53 29.27
CA THR A 93 -33.12 33.96 29.58
C THR A 93 -33.10 35.28 30.33
N PHE A 94 -34.23 36.00 30.36
CA PHE A 94 -34.37 37.25 31.11
C PHE A 94 -35.80 37.43 31.62
N LYS A 95 -35.99 38.34 32.57
CA LYS A 95 -37.31 38.78 33.05
C LYS A 95 -37.42 40.30 32.91
N THR A 96 -38.61 40.78 32.53
CA THR A 96 -38.97 42.20 32.57
C THR A 96 -39.77 42.49 33.83
N ALA A 97 -39.64 43.71 34.37
CA ALA A 97 -40.37 44.17 35.56
C ALA A 97 -41.89 43.97 35.44
N ASP A 98 -42.43 44.16 34.24
CA ASP A 98 -43.88 44.16 34.01
C ASP A 98 -44.50 42.77 33.95
N SER A 99 -43.72 41.74 33.58
CA SER A 99 -44.25 40.39 33.33
C SER A 99 -43.94 39.40 34.46
N GLY A 100 -42.77 39.50 35.09
CA GLY A 100 -42.24 38.46 35.99
C GLY A 100 -42.05 37.08 35.35
N ASN A 101 -42.37 36.93 34.06
CA ASN A 101 -42.27 35.70 33.30
C ASN A 101 -40.88 35.58 32.68
N LEU A 102 -40.38 34.37 32.57
CA LEU A 102 -39.10 34.09 31.94
C LEU A 102 -39.26 34.18 30.41
N LEU A 103 -38.43 35.01 29.80
CA LEU A 103 -38.42 35.33 28.37
C LEU A 103 -37.11 34.88 27.74
N VAL A 104 -37.16 34.55 26.45
CA VAL A 104 -36.02 34.17 25.63
C VAL A 104 -36.01 35.02 24.36
N LEU A 105 -34.85 35.57 24.01
CA LEU A 105 -34.67 36.24 22.72
C LEU A 105 -34.71 35.21 21.59
N VAL A 106 -35.39 35.53 20.49
CA VAL A 106 -35.51 34.60 19.35
C VAL A 106 -34.13 34.25 18.78
N CYS A 107 -33.20 35.19 18.74
CA CYS A 107 -31.82 34.94 18.31
C CYS A 107 -31.08 33.92 19.19
N HIS A 108 -31.24 33.98 20.52
CA HIS A 108 -30.61 33.04 21.45
C HIS A 108 -31.25 31.65 21.36
N LEU A 109 -32.57 31.60 21.15
CA LEU A 109 -33.29 30.36 20.90
C LEU A 109 -32.82 29.66 19.62
N MET A 110 -32.71 30.39 18.52
CA MET A 110 -32.18 29.86 17.25
C MET A 110 -30.75 29.32 17.43
N GLY A 111 -29.91 30.03 18.20
CA GLY A 111 -28.56 29.59 18.54
C GLY A 111 -28.54 28.26 19.29
N ALA A 112 -29.37 28.10 20.32
CA ALA A 112 -29.45 26.85 21.09
C ALA A 112 -29.98 25.66 20.27
N LEU A 113 -30.96 25.92 19.38
CA LEU A 113 -31.50 24.91 18.46
C LEU A 113 -30.57 24.65 17.27
N GLN A 114 -29.53 25.47 17.09
CA GLN A 114 -28.59 25.44 15.97
C GLN A 114 -29.31 25.51 14.61
N TYR A 115 -30.35 26.35 14.57
CA TYR A 115 -31.15 26.61 13.39
C TYR A 115 -30.36 27.47 12.39
N GLU A 116 -30.35 27.06 11.13
CA GLU A 116 -29.68 27.75 10.03
C GLU A 116 -30.76 28.48 9.22
N GLY A 117 -30.83 29.81 9.33
CA GLY A 117 -31.82 30.64 8.63
C GLY A 117 -32.05 32.00 9.29
N SER A 118 -32.96 32.80 8.74
CA SER A 118 -33.33 34.11 9.31
C SER A 118 -34.34 33.98 10.46
N GLU A 119 -34.48 35.05 11.24
CA GLU A 119 -35.44 35.12 12.34
C GLU A 119 -36.89 35.05 11.82
N GLU A 120 -37.15 35.67 10.67
CA GLU A 120 -38.43 35.66 9.98
C GLU A 120 -38.79 34.26 9.48
N GLU A 121 -37.84 33.54 8.90
CA GLU A 121 -38.01 32.15 8.46
C GLU A 121 -38.31 31.23 9.64
N PHE A 122 -37.57 31.39 10.75
CA PHE A 122 -37.78 30.63 11.96
C PHE A 122 -39.20 30.83 12.51
N LEU A 123 -39.63 32.08 12.69
CA LEU A 123 -40.98 32.40 13.15
C LEU A 123 -42.07 31.97 12.15
N GLY A 124 -41.77 32.00 10.85
CA GLY A 124 -42.65 31.49 9.80
C GLY A 124 -42.87 29.98 9.86
N CYS A 125 -41.85 29.22 10.28
CA CYS A 125 -41.94 27.78 10.52
C CYS A 125 -42.68 27.45 11.82
N TYR A 126 -42.44 28.23 12.89
CA TYR A 126 -42.99 27.97 14.22
C TYR A 126 -44.12 28.94 14.59
N LYS A 127 -45.21 28.88 13.84
CA LYS A 127 -46.37 29.79 13.96
C LYS A 127 -47.14 29.70 15.29
N GLN A 128 -46.86 28.68 16.10
CA GLN A 128 -47.44 28.49 17.44
C GLN A 128 -46.72 29.31 18.52
N LEU A 129 -45.62 29.99 18.16
CA LEU A 129 -44.95 30.96 19.02
C LEU A 129 -45.55 32.35 18.78
N LEU A 130 -45.75 33.11 19.86
CA LEU A 130 -46.15 34.52 19.80
C LEU A 130 -44.90 35.40 19.91
N PRO A 131 -44.35 35.92 18.80
CA PRO A 131 -43.22 36.85 18.86
C PRO A 131 -43.67 38.22 19.37
N ILE A 132 -42.93 38.76 20.33
CA ILE A 132 -43.19 40.08 20.91
C ILE A 132 -42.01 40.97 20.58
N THR A 133 -42.30 42.11 19.94
CA THR A 133 -41.29 43.12 19.65
C THR A 133 -40.92 43.87 20.92
N ALA A 134 -39.63 43.94 21.24
CA ALA A 134 -39.13 44.67 22.39
C ALA A 134 -39.29 46.19 22.20
N SER A 135 -39.60 46.89 23.28
CA SER A 135 -39.58 48.36 23.30
C SER A 135 -38.13 48.86 23.16
N ALA A 136 -37.98 50.12 22.74
CA ALA A 136 -36.68 50.77 22.62
C ALA A 136 -35.90 50.74 23.95
N GLU A 137 -36.59 50.97 25.08
CA GLU A 137 -35.98 50.97 26.42
C GLU A 137 -35.43 49.58 26.80
N VAL A 138 -36.20 48.50 26.58
CA VAL A 138 -35.74 47.13 26.87
C VAL A 138 -34.57 46.76 25.95
N THR A 139 -34.63 47.17 24.69
CA THR A 139 -33.58 46.92 23.70
C THR A 139 -32.27 47.59 24.12
N GLU A 140 -32.31 48.86 24.51
CA GLU A 140 -31.14 49.61 24.98
C GLU A 140 -30.54 48.95 26.24
N LEU A 141 -31.37 48.57 27.21
CA LEU A 141 -30.92 47.88 28.42
C LEU A 141 -30.25 46.53 28.16
N LEU A 142 -30.77 45.75 27.21
CA LEU A 142 -30.17 44.46 26.82
C LEU A 142 -28.81 44.66 26.12
N VAL A 143 -28.67 45.72 25.31
CA VAL A 143 -27.42 46.07 24.65
C VAL A 143 -26.39 46.62 25.63
N GLU A 144 -26.79 47.55 26.51
CA GLU A 144 -25.92 48.14 27.55
C GLU A 144 -25.33 47.07 28.48
N ARG A 145 -26.12 46.05 28.81
CA ARG A 145 -25.68 44.92 29.66
C ARG A 145 -24.94 43.83 28.90
N GLY A 146 -24.70 44.01 27.60
CA GLY A 146 -23.98 43.05 26.75
C GLY A 146 -24.71 41.72 26.55
N PHE A 147 -26.03 41.67 26.78
CA PHE A 147 -26.84 40.48 26.56
C PHE A 147 -27.08 40.23 25.08
N VAL A 148 -27.11 41.30 24.27
CA VAL A 148 -27.18 41.24 22.81
C VAL A 148 -26.29 42.32 22.19
N GLY A 149 -25.74 42.06 21.00
CA GLY A 149 -24.96 43.05 20.26
C GLY A 149 -25.82 44.18 19.68
N LYS A 150 -25.18 45.27 19.22
CA LYS A 150 -25.88 46.35 18.51
C LYS A 150 -26.43 45.80 17.18
N LEU A 151 -27.75 45.84 17.02
CA LEU A 151 -28.47 45.32 15.88
C LEU A 151 -29.18 46.45 15.13
N ASP A 152 -29.28 46.33 13.81
CA ASP A 152 -29.98 47.28 12.92
C ASP A 152 -31.44 46.87 12.67
N ARG A 153 -31.99 46.04 13.57
CA ARG A 153 -33.34 45.47 13.49
C ARG A 153 -34.01 45.41 14.85
N ASP A 154 -35.33 45.38 14.85
CA ASP A 154 -36.12 45.21 16.07
C ASP A 154 -35.85 43.86 16.73
N LEU A 155 -35.68 43.86 18.04
CA LEU A 155 -35.52 42.65 18.84
C LEU A 155 -36.86 41.99 19.10
N LYS A 156 -36.96 40.68 18.87
CA LYS A 156 -38.12 39.89 19.26
C LYS A 156 -37.75 38.91 20.37
N TYR A 157 -38.68 38.73 21.31
CA TYR A 157 -38.61 37.71 22.34
C TYR A 157 -39.91 36.92 22.42
N ILE A 158 -39.83 35.76 23.06
CA ILE A 158 -40.98 34.89 23.34
C ILE A 158 -40.93 34.42 24.79
N SER A 159 -42.06 33.92 25.30
CA SER A 159 -42.07 33.23 26.60
C SER A 159 -41.20 31.97 26.56
N ALA A 160 -40.35 31.79 27.57
CA ALA A 160 -39.53 30.59 27.74
C ALA A 160 -40.41 29.32 27.86
N ARG A 161 -41.61 29.45 28.45
CA ARG A 161 -42.58 28.36 28.53
C ARG A 161 -43.01 27.92 27.14
N SER A 162 -43.41 28.85 26.28
CA SER A 162 -43.82 28.55 24.90
C SER A 162 -42.68 27.91 24.11
N ALA A 163 -41.44 28.39 24.31
CA ALA A 163 -40.26 27.79 23.71
C ALA A 163 -40.07 26.32 24.17
N PHE A 164 -40.20 26.05 25.48
CA PHE A 164 -40.10 24.68 26.00
C PHE A 164 -41.25 23.77 25.54
N VAL A 165 -42.48 24.29 25.44
CA VAL A 165 -43.62 23.54 24.88
C VAL A 165 -43.36 23.15 23.42
N GLN A 166 -42.78 24.06 22.63
CA GLN A 166 -42.52 23.83 21.21
C GLN A 166 -41.29 22.94 20.94
N PHE A 167 -40.23 23.05 21.74
CA PHE A 167 -38.94 22.40 21.43
C PHE A 167 -38.53 21.31 22.43
N GLY A 168 -39.13 21.29 23.62
CA GLY A 168 -38.91 20.28 24.65
C GLY A 168 -37.43 20.08 24.98
N ALA A 169 -36.96 18.85 24.87
CA ALA A 169 -35.60 18.49 25.24
C ALA A 169 -34.52 19.19 24.40
N ALA A 170 -34.84 19.71 23.21
CA ALA A 170 -33.87 20.45 22.39
C ALA A 170 -33.47 21.80 22.99
N LEU A 171 -34.26 22.32 23.93
CA LEU A 171 -33.97 23.56 24.64
C LEU A 171 -33.34 23.33 26.02
N VAL A 172 -33.32 22.08 26.49
CA VAL A 172 -32.83 21.69 27.82
C VAL A 172 -31.39 21.22 27.72
N ALA A 173 -30.53 21.71 28.63
CA ALA A 173 -29.16 21.24 28.74
C ALA A 173 -29.11 19.74 29.03
N SER A 174 -28.48 18.97 28.14
CA SER A 174 -28.43 17.50 28.18
C SER A 174 -29.81 16.82 28.07
N GLY A 175 -30.76 17.46 27.38
CA GLY A 175 -32.11 16.94 27.22
C GLY A 175 -32.15 15.59 26.50
N THR A 176 -32.93 14.66 27.06
CA THR A 176 -33.17 13.32 26.49
C THR A 176 -34.54 13.29 25.82
N ARG A 177 -34.65 12.70 24.61
CA ARG A 177 -35.95 12.54 23.93
C ARG A 177 -36.94 11.81 24.85
N VAL A 178 -38.22 12.16 24.72
CA VAL A 178 -39.33 11.67 25.54
C VAL A 178 -39.26 12.15 26.99
N ILE A 179 -38.15 11.94 27.69
CA ILE A 179 -38.03 12.21 29.14
C ILE A 179 -37.99 13.70 29.45
N ASP A 180 -37.34 14.52 28.62
CA ASP A 180 -37.22 15.96 28.85
C ASP A 180 -38.06 16.78 27.87
N ASP A 181 -38.86 16.12 27.05
CA ASP A 181 -39.86 16.79 26.21
C ASP A 181 -41.08 17.22 27.01
N TYR A 182 -41.71 18.31 26.58
CA TYR A 182 -43.02 18.68 27.08
C TYR A 182 -44.07 17.64 26.65
N TRP A 183 -44.07 17.23 25.38
CA TRP A 183 -45.03 16.28 24.80
C TRP A 183 -44.61 14.81 24.91
N GLU A 184 -44.52 14.28 26.13
CA GLU A 184 -44.16 12.87 26.35
C GLU A 184 -45.11 11.88 25.70
N VAL A 185 -46.42 12.12 25.85
CA VAL A 185 -47.45 11.17 25.41
C VAL A 185 -47.46 11.10 23.89
N VAL A 186 -47.27 12.24 23.23
CA VAL A 186 -47.15 12.34 21.76
C VAL A 186 -45.86 11.68 21.28
N ALA A 187 -44.73 11.95 21.94
CA ALA A 187 -43.45 11.34 21.57
C ALA A 187 -43.52 9.80 21.62
N LYS A 188 -44.12 9.23 22.68
CA LYS A 188 -44.33 7.78 22.79
C LYS A 188 -45.24 7.24 21.67
N LYS A 189 -46.31 7.97 21.32
CA LYS A 189 -47.19 7.60 20.18
C LYS A 189 -46.48 7.65 18.83
N GLN A 190 -45.50 8.55 18.65
CA GLN A 190 -44.66 8.64 17.45
C GLN A 190 -43.49 7.64 17.42
N ASN A 191 -43.49 6.67 18.35
CA ASN A 191 -42.44 5.66 18.52
C ASN A 191 -41.05 6.29 18.76
N LEU A 192 -41.00 7.48 19.38
CA LEU A 192 -39.74 8.04 19.84
C LEU A 192 -39.32 7.33 21.14
N THR A 193 -38.02 7.13 21.26
CA THR A 193 -37.38 6.48 22.40
C THR A 193 -36.37 7.43 23.05
N PRO A 194 -35.99 7.20 24.32
CA PRO A 194 -34.92 7.98 24.96
C PRO A 194 -33.56 7.92 24.23
N HIS A 195 -33.36 6.89 23.41
CA HIS A 195 -32.14 6.70 22.60
C HIS A 195 -32.15 7.52 21.30
N ASP A 196 -33.29 8.10 20.91
CA ASP A 196 -33.36 8.99 19.76
C ASP A 196 -32.62 10.29 20.08
N ARG A 197 -31.68 10.63 19.19
CA ARG A 197 -30.83 11.80 19.34
C ARG A 197 -31.65 13.08 19.24
N VAL A 198 -31.31 14.06 20.08
CA VAL A 198 -31.91 15.40 20.08
C VAL A 198 -31.02 16.42 19.35
N PHE A 199 -29.70 16.36 19.60
CA PHE A 199 -28.74 17.38 19.20
C PHE A 199 -27.82 16.92 18.06
N LYS A 200 -27.40 17.83 17.19
CA LYS A 200 -26.28 17.58 16.25
C LYS A 200 -24.94 17.70 16.96
N MET A 201 -23.93 16.97 16.48
CA MET A 201 -22.60 16.97 17.07
C MET A 201 -21.73 18.07 16.44
N SER A 202 -21.14 18.92 17.26
CA SER A 202 -20.13 19.89 16.82
C SER A 202 -18.84 19.18 16.40
N LYS A 203 -18.06 19.83 15.51
CA LYS A 203 -16.76 19.30 15.04
C LYS A 203 -15.82 18.93 16.19
N ARG A 204 -15.77 19.77 17.23
CA ARG A 204 -14.97 19.53 18.43
C ARG A 204 -15.34 18.22 19.12
N MET A 205 -16.64 17.97 19.28
CA MET A 205 -17.13 16.75 19.92
C MET A 205 -16.92 15.52 19.02
N SER A 206 -17.10 15.66 17.70
CA SER A 206 -16.79 14.59 16.72
C SER A 206 -15.31 14.20 16.75
N GLU A 207 -14.40 15.18 16.83
CA GLU A 207 -12.96 14.93 16.97
C GLU A 207 -12.63 14.23 18.29
N ALA A 208 -13.25 14.65 19.40
CA ALA A 208 -13.09 13.98 20.69
C ALA A 208 -13.59 12.53 20.61
N LEU A 209 -14.75 12.29 20.00
CA LEU A 209 -15.30 10.95 19.82
C LEU A 209 -14.40 10.07 18.93
N ARG A 210 -13.82 10.62 17.85
CA ARG A 210 -12.87 9.91 16.99
C ARG A 210 -11.62 9.48 17.76
N LYS A 211 -11.14 10.31 18.69
CA LYS A 211 -10.01 9.97 19.59
C LYS A 211 -10.40 8.91 20.62
N LEU A 212 -11.62 8.99 21.18
CA LEU A 212 -12.08 8.08 22.23
C LEU A 212 -12.51 6.70 21.71
N LYS A 213 -13.13 6.64 20.51
CA LYS A 213 -13.69 5.42 19.93
C LYS A 213 -13.47 5.39 18.40
N PRO A 214 -12.23 5.17 17.93
CA PRO A 214 -11.89 5.21 16.50
C PRO A 214 -12.64 4.17 15.67
N GLN A 215 -13.01 3.04 16.28
CA GLN A 215 -13.73 1.93 15.64
C GLN A 215 -15.08 2.35 15.03
N LEU A 216 -15.74 3.39 15.54
CA LEU A 216 -17.00 3.90 14.97
C LEU A 216 -16.83 4.55 13.59
N PHE A 217 -15.60 4.96 13.25
CA PHE A 217 -15.30 5.71 12.03
C PHE A 217 -14.49 4.90 11.03
N LEU A 218 -14.18 3.64 11.34
CA LEU A 218 -13.59 2.73 10.37
C LEU A 218 -14.68 2.32 9.38
N GLN A 219 -14.56 2.79 8.14
CA GLN A 219 -15.37 2.23 7.06
C GLN A 219 -14.94 0.78 6.85
N PRO A 220 -15.89 -0.16 6.60
CA PRO A 220 -15.53 -1.49 6.15
C PRO A 220 -14.67 -1.32 4.89
N THR A 221 -13.46 -1.85 4.91
CA THR A 221 -12.66 -1.97 3.70
C THR A 221 -13.50 -2.76 2.72
N GLN A 222 -14.03 -2.10 1.69
CA GLN A 222 -14.73 -2.82 0.63
C GLN A 222 -13.74 -3.85 0.08
N PRO A 223 -14.17 -5.11 -0.14
CA PRO A 223 -13.31 -6.09 -0.76
C PRO A 223 -12.82 -5.48 -2.08
N ALA A 224 -11.50 -5.40 -2.25
CA ALA A 224 -10.94 -4.87 -3.48
C ALA A 224 -11.52 -5.67 -4.64
N GLU A 225 -12.19 -5.00 -5.57
CA GLU A 225 -12.62 -5.64 -6.82
C GLU A 225 -11.36 -5.97 -7.62
N TYR A 226 -10.92 -7.23 -7.52
CA TYR A 226 -9.81 -7.73 -8.31
C TYR A 226 -10.34 -8.06 -9.71
N THR A 227 -10.08 -7.20 -10.69
CA THR A 227 -10.35 -7.52 -12.10
C THR A 227 -9.42 -8.65 -12.53
N SER A 228 -10.00 -9.77 -12.95
CA SER A 228 -9.30 -11.03 -13.24
C SER A 228 -8.58 -11.06 -14.60
N SER A 229 -8.66 -10.00 -15.41
CA SER A 229 -8.45 -10.13 -16.85
C SER A 229 -7.01 -10.01 -17.39
N ASP A 230 -6.01 -9.55 -16.62
CA ASP A 230 -4.68 -9.23 -17.20
C ASP A 230 -3.45 -9.87 -16.52
N ARG A 231 -3.64 -10.78 -15.55
CA ARG A 231 -2.49 -11.32 -14.79
C ARG A 231 -1.95 -12.61 -15.40
N VAL A 232 -0.93 -12.48 -16.24
CA VAL A 232 -0.23 -13.61 -16.86
C VAL A 232 1.02 -13.97 -16.04
N PHE A 233 0.96 -15.10 -15.33
CA PHE A 233 2.13 -15.65 -14.64
C PHE A 233 3.11 -16.30 -15.62
N GLU A 234 4.39 -16.29 -15.27
CA GLU A 234 5.43 -16.88 -16.11
C GLU A 234 5.30 -18.41 -16.16
N PRO A 235 5.42 -19.03 -17.34
CA PRO A 235 5.25 -20.46 -17.47
C PRO A 235 6.48 -21.23 -16.92
N PRO A 236 6.30 -22.37 -16.21
CA PRO A 236 7.40 -23.08 -15.53
C PRO A 236 8.51 -23.64 -16.42
N HIS A 237 8.19 -24.01 -17.66
CA HIS A 237 9.12 -24.71 -18.57
C HIS A 237 10.33 -23.86 -18.99
N LEU A 238 10.25 -22.53 -18.86
CA LEU A 238 11.38 -21.63 -19.11
C LEU A 238 12.47 -21.76 -18.04
N THR A 239 12.08 -22.15 -16.81
CA THR A 239 12.97 -22.21 -15.65
C THR A 239 13.34 -23.64 -15.28
N VAL A 240 12.40 -24.59 -15.35
CA VAL A 240 12.54 -25.94 -14.78
C VAL A 240 12.75 -26.98 -15.88
N THR A 241 13.76 -27.81 -15.71
CA THR A 241 14.00 -29.01 -16.52
C THR A 241 13.55 -30.24 -15.74
N GLU A 242 12.40 -30.79 -16.11
CA GLU A 242 11.86 -32.04 -15.58
C GLU A 242 11.04 -32.74 -16.67
N GLN A 243 10.69 -34.02 -16.49
CA GLN A 243 9.72 -34.69 -17.35
C GLN A 243 8.31 -34.09 -17.08
N PRO A 244 7.71 -33.32 -18.02
CA PRO A 244 6.42 -32.65 -17.79
C PRO A 244 5.25 -33.61 -17.59
N SER A 245 5.24 -34.75 -18.28
CA SER A 245 4.15 -35.72 -18.15
C SER A 245 4.19 -36.43 -16.79
N ALA A 246 3.10 -36.29 -16.02
CA ALA A 246 2.92 -37.02 -14.77
C ALA A 246 2.79 -38.53 -15.00
N GLU A 247 2.15 -38.94 -16.10
CA GLU A 247 1.93 -40.35 -16.45
C GLU A 247 3.25 -41.08 -16.67
N ILE A 248 4.16 -40.48 -17.45
CA ILE A 248 5.49 -41.07 -17.70
C ILE A 248 6.28 -41.18 -16.38
N ARG A 249 6.20 -40.17 -15.51
CA ARG A 249 6.87 -40.21 -14.20
C ARG A 249 6.31 -41.30 -13.29
N LEU A 250 4.99 -41.48 -13.28
CA LEU A 250 4.32 -42.53 -12.50
C LEU A 250 4.63 -43.93 -13.05
N GLN A 251 4.65 -44.09 -14.36
CA GLN A 251 5.03 -45.34 -15.02
C GLN A 251 6.48 -45.71 -14.69
N TYR A 252 7.41 -44.76 -14.87
CA TYR A 252 8.81 -44.93 -14.48
C TYR A 252 8.93 -45.33 -13.00
N GLY A 253 8.18 -44.70 -12.10
CA GLY A 253 8.18 -45.04 -10.68
C GLY A 253 7.71 -46.47 -10.39
N ARG A 254 6.70 -46.97 -11.12
CA ARG A 254 6.21 -48.36 -10.97
C ARG A 254 7.22 -49.37 -11.50
N GLU A 255 7.73 -49.15 -12.71
CA GLU A 255 8.71 -50.05 -13.35
C GLU A 255 10.02 -50.08 -12.56
N PHE A 256 10.49 -48.92 -12.10
CA PHE A 256 11.66 -48.83 -11.22
C PHE A 256 11.47 -49.60 -9.90
N ALA A 257 10.27 -49.54 -9.29
CA ALA A 257 9.98 -50.31 -8.08
C ALA A 257 10.01 -51.83 -8.30
N ASN A 258 9.71 -52.28 -9.53
CA ASN A 258 9.79 -53.67 -9.95
C ASN A 258 11.20 -54.08 -10.43
N GLY A 259 12.14 -53.13 -10.55
CA GLY A 259 13.48 -53.36 -11.09
C GLY A 259 13.55 -53.42 -12.62
N GLU A 260 12.51 -52.96 -13.31
CA GLU A 260 12.43 -52.92 -14.78
C GLU A 260 12.90 -51.57 -15.34
N HIS A 261 13.26 -51.54 -16.63
CA HIS A 261 13.72 -50.33 -17.31
C HIS A 261 12.64 -49.79 -18.27
N THR A 262 12.32 -48.50 -18.13
CA THR A 262 11.43 -47.77 -19.06
C THR A 262 12.21 -47.25 -20.26
N ALA A 263 11.58 -47.23 -21.44
CA ALA A 263 12.16 -46.62 -22.64
C ALA A 263 12.29 -45.08 -22.57
N ALA A 264 11.44 -44.44 -21.75
CA ALA A 264 11.43 -42.99 -21.59
C ALA A 264 12.48 -42.53 -20.56
N VAL A 265 13.31 -41.55 -20.94
CA VAL A 265 14.30 -40.96 -20.04
C VAL A 265 13.61 -39.99 -19.07
N VAL A 266 13.74 -40.24 -17.77
CA VAL A 266 13.22 -39.36 -16.72
C VAL A 266 14.41 -38.69 -16.00
N PRO A 267 14.78 -37.46 -16.38
CA PRO A 267 15.88 -36.75 -15.73
C PRO A 267 15.48 -36.24 -14.34
N GLY A 268 16.48 -36.02 -13.49
CA GLY A 268 16.30 -35.29 -12.23
C GLY A 268 15.86 -33.83 -12.47
N GLN A 269 15.19 -33.25 -11.48
CA GLN A 269 14.65 -31.89 -11.56
C GLN A 269 15.76 -30.85 -11.32
N ASN A 270 15.90 -29.88 -12.23
CA ASN A 270 16.90 -28.82 -12.11
C ASN A 270 16.46 -27.52 -12.81
N ILE A 271 17.25 -26.46 -12.69
CA ILE A 271 17.07 -25.23 -13.46
C ILE A 271 17.68 -25.35 -14.86
N SER A 272 17.06 -24.67 -15.83
CA SER A 272 17.56 -24.58 -17.21
C SER A 272 18.84 -23.74 -17.33
N GLY A 273 19.77 -24.20 -18.17
CA GLY A 273 20.95 -23.46 -18.61
C GLY A 273 22.30 -24.05 -18.18
N SER A 274 23.25 -24.02 -19.11
CA SER A 274 24.65 -24.46 -18.96
C SER A 274 25.59 -23.28 -18.67
N LEU A 275 26.83 -23.59 -18.25
CA LEU A 275 27.89 -22.60 -18.04
C LEU A 275 29.22 -23.13 -18.60
N GLU A 276 29.57 -22.68 -19.80
CA GLU A 276 30.81 -23.08 -20.49
C GLU A 276 31.91 -22.03 -20.28
N LEU A 277 32.66 -22.16 -19.17
CA LEU A 277 33.61 -21.13 -18.72
C LEU A 277 34.76 -20.85 -19.72
N SER A 278 35.26 -21.88 -20.39
CA SER A 278 36.39 -21.78 -21.32
C SER A 278 35.99 -21.17 -22.67
N ALA A 279 34.75 -21.40 -23.10
CA ALA A 279 34.19 -20.81 -24.31
C ALA A 279 33.93 -19.31 -24.13
N LEU A 280 33.42 -18.92 -22.96
CA LEU A 280 32.98 -17.56 -22.65
C LEU A 280 34.12 -16.65 -22.16
N PHE A 281 35.07 -17.15 -21.37
CA PHE A 281 36.12 -16.34 -20.75
C PHE A 281 37.51 -16.74 -21.29
N LYS A 282 37.93 -16.08 -22.38
CA LYS A 282 39.26 -16.25 -22.98
C LYS A 282 40.24 -15.24 -22.40
N ILE A 283 41.48 -15.69 -22.19
CA ILE A 283 42.59 -14.84 -21.72
C ILE A 283 42.85 -13.74 -22.77
N PRO A 284 42.87 -12.45 -22.38
CA PRO A 284 43.25 -11.37 -23.29
C PRO A 284 44.71 -11.55 -23.71
N LYS A 285 44.99 -11.37 -25.00
CA LYS A 285 46.35 -11.51 -25.55
C LYS A 285 46.87 -10.12 -25.88
N TYR A 286 47.89 -9.69 -25.15
CA TYR A 286 48.56 -8.40 -25.34
C TYR A 286 49.86 -8.50 -26.15
N HIS A 287 50.13 -9.66 -26.77
CA HIS A 287 51.35 -9.96 -27.49
C HIS A 287 51.05 -10.60 -28.87
N ASN A 288 51.97 -10.42 -29.82
CA ASN A 288 51.98 -11.18 -31.06
C ASN A 288 52.63 -12.55 -30.85
N LYS A 289 52.40 -13.48 -31.80
CA LYS A 289 52.89 -14.86 -31.74
C LYS A 289 54.41 -14.97 -31.49
N SER A 290 55.20 -14.00 -31.94
CA SER A 290 56.67 -13.97 -31.83
C SER A 290 57.23 -12.99 -30.79
N SER A 291 56.42 -12.15 -30.14
CA SER A 291 56.93 -11.06 -29.28
C SER A 291 57.72 -11.56 -28.09
N PHE A 292 57.24 -12.61 -27.42
CA PHE A 292 57.96 -13.25 -26.30
C PHE A 292 59.24 -13.97 -26.76
N GLN A 293 59.24 -14.56 -27.96
CA GLN A 293 60.42 -15.23 -28.52
C GLN A 293 61.53 -14.22 -28.83
N GLN A 294 61.16 -13.09 -29.45
CA GLN A 294 62.09 -12.00 -29.74
C GLN A 294 62.64 -11.37 -28.45
N ALA A 295 61.80 -11.13 -27.44
CA ALA A 295 62.25 -10.62 -26.14
C ALA A 295 63.20 -11.59 -25.41
N THR A 296 62.99 -12.90 -25.56
CA THR A 296 63.88 -13.93 -24.99
C THR A 296 65.22 -13.97 -25.72
N GLN A 297 65.22 -13.91 -27.06
CA GLN A 297 66.43 -13.86 -27.88
C GLN A 297 67.26 -12.60 -27.59
N ALA A 298 66.60 -11.46 -27.38
CA ALA A 298 67.24 -10.19 -27.03
C ALA A 298 67.61 -10.07 -25.53
N LYS A 299 67.40 -11.12 -24.70
CA LYS A 299 67.58 -11.09 -23.23
C LYS A 299 66.91 -9.90 -22.54
N ALA A 300 65.77 -9.46 -23.07
CA ALA A 300 65.08 -8.22 -22.69
C ALA A 300 63.76 -8.48 -21.93
N LEU A 301 63.62 -9.64 -21.28
CA LEU A 301 62.40 -10.03 -20.56
C LEU A 301 62.07 -9.14 -19.36
N ASP A 302 63.08 -8.48 -18.79
CA ASP A 302 62.98 -7.55 -17.66
C ASP A 302 63.29 -6.10 -18.06
N SER A 303 63.44 -5.83 -19.36
CA SER A 303 63.65 -4.49 -19.90
C SER A 303 62.33 -3.84 -20.33
N PRO A 304 62.15 -2.52 -20.16
CA PRO A 304 60.93 -1.83 -20.58
C PRO A 304 60.67 -1.92 -22.08
N ILE A 305 59.44 -2.24 -22.48
CA ILE A 305 59.04 -2.41 -23.89
C ILE A 305 59.13 -1.11 -24.72
N GLY A 306 59.12 0.05 -24.08
CA GLY A 306 59.17 1.36 -24.75
C GLY A 306 60.55 1.74 -25.28
N ILE A 307 61.60 1.04 -24.84
CA ILE A 307 62.96 1.23 -25.35
C ILE A 307 63.08 0.34 -26.61
N ARG A 308 63.31 0.96 -27.76
CA ARG A 308 63.56 0.22 -29.01
C ARG A 308 64.81 -0.62 -28.81
N LEU A 309 64.66 -1.93 -28.85
CA LEU A 309 65.79 -2.86 -28.88
C LEU A 309 66.55 -2.57 -30.17
N GLN A 310 67.69 -1.87 -30.06
CA GLN A 310 68.65 -1.83 -31.15
C GLN A 310 69.20 -3.26 -31.27
N MET A 311 68.74 -3.97 -32.29
CA MET A 311 69.49 -5.11 -32.76
C MET A 311 70.80 -4.53 -33.29
N ASN A 312 71.89 -4.76 -32.57
CA ASN A 312 73.21 -4.57 -33.15
C ASN A 312 73.31 -5.55 -34.33
N GLU A 313 73.31 -5.02 -35.55
CA GLU A 313 73.71 -5.76 -36.75
C GLU A 313 75.19 -6.22 -36.72
N ALA A 314 75.89 -6.01 -35.60
CA ALA A 314 77.28 -6.41 -35.41
C ALA A 314 77.48 -7.89 -34.98
N ASP A 315 76.46 -8.58 -34.47
CA ASP A 315 76.60 -10.00 -34.05
C ASP A 315 76.02 -11.01 -35.06
N ALA A 316 75.35 -10.54 -36.13
CA ALA A 316 74.82 -11.41 -37.18
C ALA A 316 75.92 -11.99 -38.10
N ALA A 317 77.15 -11.46 -38.05
CA ALA A 317 78.26 -11.90 -38.90
C ALA A 317 79.21 -12.93 -38.23
N ALA A 318 79.06 -13.22 -36.93
CA ALA A 318 80.01 -14.08 -36.19
C ALA A 318 79.46 -15.48 -35.80
N ALA A 319 78.25 -15.85 -36.23
CA ALA A 319 77.65 -17.16 -35.95
C ALA A 319 77.38 -18.00 -37.21
N GLY A 320 78.10 -17.72 -38.30
CA GLY A 320 78.27 -18.68 -39.39
C GLY A 320 79.20 -19.81 -38.92
N GLN A 321 78.70 -21.05 -38.95
CA GLN A 321 79.41 -22.30 -38.66
C GLN A 321 79.64 -22.64 -37.18
N ARG A 322 78.65 -23.31 -36.58
CA ARG A 322 78.85 -24.53 -35.76
C ARG A 322 77.49 -25.22 -35.59
N GLN A 323 77.16 -26.10 -36.54
CA GLN A 323 76.11 -27.09 -36.36
C GLN A 323 76.64 -28.20 -35.45
N SER A 324 75.91 -28.50 -34.38
CA SER A 324 75.94 -29.81 -33.72
C SER A 324 74.50 -30.28 -33.52
N PRO A 325 74.20 -31.58 -33.67
CA PRO A 325 72.83 -32.07 -33.75
C PRO A 325 72.21 -32.16 -32.36
N GLY A 326 71.46 -31.12 -31.98
CA GLY A 326 70.64 -31.10 -30.77
C GLY A 326 69.21 -31.55 -31.07
N THR A 327 68.78 -32.58 -30.35
CA THR A 327 67.44 -33.18 -30.28
C THR A 327 66.29 -32.16 -30.31
N PRO A 328 65.18 -32.39 -31.05
CA PRO A 328 64.09 -31.42 -31.11
C PRO A 328 63.37 -31.31 -29.75
N GLN A 329 63.55 -30.20 -29.05
CA GLN A 329 62.71 -29.85 -27.90
C GLN A 329 61.32 -29.39 -28.40
N PRO A 330 60.22 -29.87 -27.79
CA PRO A 330 58.89 -29.55 -28.26
C PRO A 330 58.58 -28.07 -28.00
N ALA A 331 57.93 -27.44 -28.98
CA ALA A 331 57.37 -26.10 -28.86
C ALA A 331 56.55 -25.98 -27.56
N ILE A 332 56.95 -25.03 -26.71
CA ILE A 332 56.20 -24.69 -25.49
C ILE A 332 54.78 -24.30 -25.91
N LYS A 333 53.81 -25.14 -25.53
CA LYS A 333 52.38 -24.93 -25.81
C LYS A 333 51.92 -23.60 -25.21
N PRO A 334 50.91 -22.93 -25.82
CA PRO A 334 50.38 -21.66 -25.33
C PRO A 334 49.95 -21.78 -23.86
N SER A 335 50.14 -20.71 -23.09
CA SER A 335 49.78 -20.61 -21.67
C SER A 335 48.36 -21.12 -21.43
N LYS A 336 48.26 -22.29 -20.80
CA LYS A 336 46.99 -22.88 -20.40
C LYS A 336 46.54 -22.25 -19.09
N ARG A 337 45.24 -21.97 -18.97
CA ARG A 337 44.61 -21.59 -17.70
C ARG A 337 44.90 -22.69 -16.67
N MET A 338 45.32 -22.33 -15.45
CA MET A 338 45.60 -23.30 -14.36
C MET A 338 44.42 -24.25 -14.06
N LEU A 339 43.19 -23.85 -14.42
CA LEU A 339 41.97 -24.64 -14.26
C LEU A 339 41.73 -25.71 -15.35
N ASN A 340 42.40 -25.65 -16.51
CA ASN A 340 42.26 -26.70 -17.52
C ASN A 340 42.83 -28.04 -17.06
N SER A 341 43.72 -28.05 -16.06
CA SER A 341 44.30 -29.27 -15.50
C SER A 341 43.34 -30.04 -14.58
N ILE A 342 42.17 -29.48 -14.24
CA ILE A 342 41.18 -30.08 -13.34
C ILE A 342 40.01 -30.72 -14.11
N LEU A 343 39.82 -30.36 -15.39
CA LEU A 343 38.63 -30.74 -16.18
C LEU A 343 38.90 -31.77 -17.30
N ASP A 344 40.14 -32.22 -17.50
CA ASP A 344 40.44 -33.30 -18.47
C ASP A 344 40.06 -34.66 -17.88
N GLY A 345 38.77 -34.98 -17.95
CA GLY A 345 38.17 -36.26 -17.61
C GLY A 345 37.07 -36.64 -18.60
N GLY A 346 37.45 -37.11 -19.78
CA GLY A 346 36.58 -37.91 -20.67
C GLY A 346 36.16 -37.24 -21.99
N PRO A 347 36.03 -38.01 -23.09
CA PRO A 347 35.61 -37.48 -24.38
C PRO A 347 34.08 -37.47 -24.47
N LEU A 348 33.47 -36.31 -24.70
CA LEU A 348 32.05 -36.21 -25.02
C LEU A 348 31.82 -35.32 -26.26
N GLY A 349 31.33 -35.98 -27.31
CA GLY A 349 30.24 -35.57 -28.19
C GLY A 349 30.27 -34.19 -28.84
N LYS A 350 30.31 -34.18 -30.18
CA LYS A 350 30.04 -33.00 -31.03
C LYS A 350 28.76 -32.27 -30.58
N ALA A 351 28.91 -31.06 -30.06
CA ALA A 351 27.81 -30.20 -29.68
C ALA A 351 27.10 -29.62 -30.91
N LYS A 352 25.78 -29.79 -30.94
CA LYS A 352 24.84 -29.20 -31.90
C LYS A 352 24.72 -27.69 -31.60
N LYS A 353 24.68 -26.87 -32.67
CA LYS A 353 24.52 -25.41 -32.68
C LYS A 353 23.56 -24.92 -31.57
N VAL A 354 24.05 -24.05 -30.69
CA VAL A 354 23.28 -23.27 -29.72
C VAL A 354 23.11 -21.88 -30.33
N GLU A 355 21.93 -21.60 -30.90
CA GLU A 355 21.64 -20.35 -31.64
C GLU A 355 21.01 -19.27 -30.73
N ASP A 356 20.66 -19.59 -29.48
CA ASP A 356 19.87 -18.70 -28.59
C ASP A 356 20.63 -18.11 -27.38
N GLN A 357 21.96 -18.19 -27.30
CA GLN A 357 22.74 -17.60 -26.19
C GLN A 357 23.56 -16.36 -26.56
N GLU A 358 23.56 -15.96 -27.83
CA GLU A 358 24.36 -14.82 -28.31
C GLU A 358 23.75 -13.45 -27.99
N GLU A 359 22.50 -13.37 -27.53
CA GLU A 359 21.82 -12.09 -27.26
C GLU A 359 21.93 -11.57 -25.81
N GLN A 360 22.48 -12.35 -24.86
CA GLN A 360 22.48 -11.96 -23.43
C GLN A 360 23.85 -11.63 -22.83
N TYR A 361 24.93 -11.87 -23.57
CA TYR A 361 26.25 -11.35 -23.22
C TYR A 361 26.58 -10.31 -24.27
N GLY A 362 26.63 -9.05 -23.83
CA GLY A 362 26.71 -7.87 -24.69
C GLY A 362 27.48 -8.11 -25.99
N SER A 363 26.83 -7.72 -27.08
CA SER A 363 27.39 -7.68 -28.42
C SER A 363 28.88 -7.35 -28.36
N HIS A 364 29.67 -8.06 -29.17
CA HIS A 364 31.02 -7.64 -29.52
C HIS A 364 30.91 -6.21 -30.07
N THR A 365 30.99 -5.22 -29.18
CA THR A 365 31.19 -3.83 -29.56
C THR A 365 32.51 -3.85 -30.32
N PRO A 366 32.54 -3.43 -31.59
CA PRO A 366 33.78 -3.39 -32.34
C PRO A 366 34.67 -2.40 -31.60
N VAL A 367 35.65 -2.93 -30.86
CA VAL A 367 36.67 -2.09 -30.24
C VAL A 367 37.44 -1.50 -31.41
N SER A 368 37.30 -0.19 -31.61
CA SER A 368 38.07 0.54 -32.62
C SER A 368 39.54 0.20 -32.41
N VAL A 369 40.17 -0.40 -33.42
CA VAL A 369 41.59 -0.76 -33.37
C VAL A 369 42.37 0.55 -33.40
N ASP A 370 42.75 1.04 -32.23
CA ASP A 370 43.56 2.25 -32.11
C ASP A 370 45.03 1.85 -32.34
N GLU A 371 45.56 2.17 -33.52
CA GLU A 371 46.93 1.78 -33.91
C GLU A 371 47.99 2.31 -32.92
N ASP A 372 47.68 3.38 -32.18
CA ASP A 372 48.56 3.97 -31.16
C ASP A 372 48.78 3.09 -29.91
N LEU A 373 47.99 2.03 -29.73
CA LEU A 373 48.16 1.03 -28.66
C LEU A 373 49.14 -0.09 -29.03
N HIS A 374 49.73 -0.05 -30.23
CA HIS A 374 50.76 -0.97 -30.68
C HIS A 374 52.15 -0.45 -30.31
N ILE A 375 52.82 -1.11 -29.37
CA ILE A 375 54.15 -0.69 -28.90
C ILE A 375 55.13 -1.82 -29.18
N ASN A 376 56.07 -1.64 -30.12
CA ASN A 376 57.21 -2.56 -30.37
C ASN A 376 56.81 -4.06 -30.44
N GLY A 377 55.71 -4.39 -31.13
CA GLY A 377 55.22 -5.76 -31.27
C GLY A 377 54.28 -6.26 -30.17
N TRP A 378 53.90 -5.41 -29.22
CA TRP A 378 52.87 -5.66 -28.20
C TRP A 378 51.56 -4.95 -28.59
N LYS A 379 50.41 -5.62 -28.40
CA LYS A 379 49.10 -5.18 -28.88
C LYS A 379 48.12 -4.97 -27.72
N PHE A 380 47.82 -3.73 -27.36
CA PHE A 380 46.93 -3.43 -26.23
C PHE A 380 45.49 -3.09 -26.64
N ASP A 381 45.08 -3.46 -27.86
CA ASP A 381 43.80 -3.13 -28.50
C ASP A 381 42.54 -3.50 -27.70
N LEU A 382 42.66 -4.42 -26.72
CA LEU A 382 41.55 -4.84 -25.87
C LEU A 382 41.34 -3.95 -24.62
N LEU A 383 42.15 -2.89 -24.45
CA LEU A 383 42.01 -1.95 -23.33
C LEU A 383 40.97 -0.86 -23.66
N PRO A 384 40.01 -0.59 -22.76
CA PRO A 384 38.99 0.43 -22.99
C PRO A 384 39.54 1.84 -22.77
N ILE A 385 39.40 2.71 -23.76
CA ILE A 385 39.83 4.12 -23.71
C ILE A 385 38.61 5.01 -23.46
N LYS A 386 38.77 6.10 -22.69
CA LYS A 386 37.73 7.13 -22.53
C LYS A 386 37.53 7.91 -23.83
N THR A 387 36.30 7.95 -24.32
CA THR A 387 35.84 8.87 -25.38
C THR A 387 35.14 10.07 -24.76
N SER A 388 35.08 11.19 -25.47
CA SER A 388 34.56 12.48 -24.97
C SER A 388 33.08 12.43 -24.55
N ASP A 389 32.31 11.42 -24.99
CA ASP A 389 30.88 11.24 -24.68
C ASP A 389 30.60 10.40 -23.41
N ASP A 390 31.59 9.71 -22.83
CA ASP A 390 31.42 8.74 -21.74
C ASP A 390 31.58 9.34 -20.33
N ALA A 391 30.96 10.49 -20.04
CA ALA A 391 31.06 11.13 -18.74
C ALA A 391 30.40 10.33 -17.58
N VAL A 392 29.56 9.34 -17.88
CA VAL A 392 28.72 8.62 -16.88
C VAL A 392 29.25 7.22 -16.53
N LEU A 393 29.94 6.53 -17.43
CA LEU A 393 30.41 5.15 -17.24
C LEU A 393 31.87 5.10 -16.77
N GLN A 394 32.13 4.65 -15.55
CA GLN A 394 33.51 4.55 -15.02
C GLN A 394 34.25 3.26 -15.42
N ARG A 395 33.54 2.23 -15.93
CA ARG A 395 34.09 0.89 -16.20
C ARG A 395 33.50 0.29 -17.47
N SER A 396 34.29 -0.51 -18.18
CA SER A 396 33.88 -1.29 -19.35
C SER A 396 32.94 -2.44 -18.99
N THR A 397 32.30 -3.02 -20.00
CA THR A 397 31.43 -4.21 -19.89
C THR A 397 32.15 -5.43 -19.31
N ARG A 398 33.48 -5.49 -19.47
CA ARG A 398 34.34 -6.53 -18.90
C ARG A 398 34.91 -6.17 -17.52
N GLY A 399 34.63 -4.97 -17.01
CA GLY A 399 34.94 -4.53 -15.66
C GLY A 399 36.22 -3.72 -15.48
N LEU A 400 37.04 -3.57 -16.51
CA LEU A 400 38.21 -2.69 -16.47
C LEU A 400 37.78 -1.23 -16.46
N PRO A 401 38.47 -0.34 -15.72
CA PRO A 401 38.20 1.10 -15.76
C PRO A 401 38.49 1.65 -17.16
N LEU A 402 37.80 2.72 -17.55
CA LEU A 402 38.14 3.43 -18.78
C LEU A 402 39.45 4.21 -18.58
N TYR A 403 40.40 4.03 -19.47
CA TYR A 403 41.73 4.63 -19.38
C TYR A 403 41.84 5.92 -20.20
N ASP A 404 42.60 6.89 -19.70
CA ASP A 404 42.96 8.11 -20.44
C ASP A 404 44.15 7.80 -21.37
N LYS A 405 43.99 8.00 -22.68
CA LYS A 405 45.00 7.66 -23.70
C LYS A 405 46.37 8.30 -23.40
N ASP A 406 46.39 9.58 -23.05
CA ASP A 406 47.61 10.35 -22.78
C ASP A 406 48.40 9.84 -21.57
N ARG A 407 47.72 9.26 -20.57
CA ARG A 407 48.35 8.70 -19.37
C ARG A 407 48.69 7.21 -19.52
N LEU A 408 47.93 6.50 -20.34
CA LEU A 408 48.07 5.06 -20.55
C LEU A 408 49.33 4.73 -21.36
N ILE A 409 49.57 5.40 -22.48
CA ILE A 409 50.69 5.10 -23.38
C ILE A 409 52.06 5.20 -22.67
N PRO A 410 52.36 6.26 -21.88
CA PRO A 410 53.60 6.32 -21.11
C PRO A 410 53.73 5.20 -20.05
N ARG A 411 52.62 4.73 -19.47
CA ARG A 411 52.61 3.64 -18.49
C ARG A 411 52.87 2.28 -19.14
N LEU A 412 52.32 2.05 -20.33
CA LEU A 412 52.51 0.82 -21.11
C LEU A 412 53.97 0.69 -21.56
N LYS A 413 54.59 1.79 -22.03
CA LYS A 413 56.02 1.83 -22.42
C LYS A 413 56.99 1.44 -21.30
N LYS A 414 56.58 1.55 -20.03
CA LYS A 414 57.39 1.19 -18.85
C LYS A 414 57.27 -0.29 -18.44
N LEU A 415 56.32 -1.05 -19.00
CA LEU A 415 56.11 -2.46 -18.64
C LEU A 415 57.23 -3.34 -19.20
N THR A 416 57.54 -4.42 -18.49
CA THR A 416 58.42 -5.48 -18.98
C THR A 416 57.61 -6.64 -19.57
N PRO A 417 58.16 -7.45 -20.49
CA PRO A 417 57.51 -8.66 -21.00
C PRO A 417 56.96 -9.61 -19.91
N ASN A 418 57.67 -9.79 -18.80
CA ASN A 418 57.19 -10.60 -17.66
C ASN A 418 55.96 -9.96 -16.99
N GLN A 419 55.97 -8.65 -16.77
CA GLN A 419 54.83 -7.92 -16.22
C GLN A 419 53.60 -7.94 -17.16
N ILE A 420 53.80 -8.02 -18.49
CA ILE A 420 52.68 -8.14 -19.43
C ILE A 420 51.94 -9.46 -19.23
N ARG A 421 52.66 -10.56 -18.98
CA ARG A 421 52.04 -11.84 -18.64
C ARG A 421 51.23 -11.76 -17.35
N GLU A 422 51.74 -11.07 -16.34
CA GLU A 422 51.00 -10.82 -15.09
C GLU A 422 49.74 -9.99 -15.31
N VAL A 423 49.81 -8.98 -16.18
CA VAL A 423 48.66 -8.15 -16.56
C VAL A 423 47.60 -8.96 -17.31
N GLU A 424 47.99 -9.83 -18.24
CA GLU A 424 47.06 -10.75 -18.94
C GLU A 424 46.30 -11.64 -17.95
N HIS A 425 47.00 -12.21 -16.97
CA HIS A 425 46.40 -13.04 -15.92
C HIS A 425 45.51 -12.24 -14.95
N SER A 426 45.92 -11.02 -14.59
CA SER A 426 45.14 -10.13 -13.73
C SER A 426 43.83 -9.70 -14.41
N HIS A 427 43.89 -9.41 -15.71
CA HIS A 427 42.70 -9.06 -16.50
C HIS A 427 41.79 -10.27 -16.73
N ASP A 428 42.33 -11.47 -17.00
CA ASP A 428 41.53 -12.71 -17.05
C ASP A 428 40.79 -12.96 -15.73
N SER A 429 41.47 -12.80 -14.61
CA SER A 429 40.88 -12.96 -13.27
C SER A 429 39.72 -12.00 -13.05
N LEU A 430 39.89 -10.74 -13.45
CA LEU A 430 38.84 -9.72 -13.35
C LEU A 430 37.64 -10.04 -14.25
N TYR A 431 37.89 -10.44 -15.51
CA TYR A 431 36.86 -10.82 -16.48
C TYR A 431 36.05 -12.03 -16.01
N LEU A 432 36.74 -13.06 -15.53
CA LEU A 432 36.11 -14.26 -14.99
C LEU A 432 35.26 -13.93 -13.76
N ASN A 433 35.79 -13.15 -12.81
CA ASN A 433 35.07 -12.80 -11.59
C ASN A 433 33.80 -12.01 -11.88
N LEU A 434 33.86 -11.02 -12.77
CA LEU A 434 32.67 -10.24 -13.15
C LEU A 434 31.64 -11.12 -13.87
N GLY A 435 32.10 -11.96 -14.80
CA GLY A 435 31.26 -12.91 -15.51
C GLY A 435 30.55 -13.89 -14.58
N LEU A 436 31.30 -14.52 -13.67
CA LEU A 436 30.76 -15.41 -12.64
C LEU A 436 29.76 -14.70 -11.73
N GLN A 437 30.01 -13.43 -11.37
CA GLN A 437 29.09 -12.65 -10.55
C GLN A 437 27.77 -12.36 -11.29
N ASN A 438 27.81 -12.08 -12.58
CA ASN A 438 26.61 -11.88 -13.41
C ASN A 438 25.83 -13.19 -13.57
N VAL A 439 26.52 -14.30 -13.89
CA VAL A 439 25.90 -15.63 -13.97
C VAL A 439 25.28 -16.03 -12.63
N ARG A 440 25.96 -15.76 -11.52
CA ARG A 440 25.43 -16.02 -10.16
C ARG A 440 24.12 -15.27 -9.95
N LYS A 441 24.05 -13.97 -10.26
CA LYS A 441 22.82 -13.17 -10.14
C LYS A 441 21.66 -13.78 -10.95
N ILE A 442 21.92 -14.18 -12.20
CA ILE A 442 20.92 -14.79 -13.07
C ILE A 442 20.45 -16.14 -12.51
N ARG A 443 21.39 -17.02 -12.13
CA ARG A 443 21.07 -18.35 -11.59
C ARG A 443 20.35 -18.26 -10.25
N SER A 444 20.71 -17.32 -9.37
CA SER A 444 20.00 -17.08 -8.11
C SER A 444 18.53 -16.70 -8.35
N LYS A 445 18.25 -15.85 -9.37
CA LYS A 445 16.86 -15.53 -9.76
C LYS A 445 16.13 -16.76 -10.29
N LYS A 446 16.76 -17.58 -11.14
CA LYS A 446 16.17 -18.83 -11.63
C LYS A 446 15.86 -19.82 -10.50
N TRP A 447 16.76 -19.95 -9.52
CA TRP A 447 16.53 -20.78 -8.34
C TRP A 447 15.36 -20.30 -7.49
N LEU A 448 15.20 -18.98 -7.33
CA LEU A 448 14.04 -18.43 -6.63
C LEU A 448 12.73 -18.82 -7.35
N LYS A 449 12.67 -18.66 -8.67
CA LYS A 449 11.52 -19.07 -9.49
C LYS A 449 11.27 -20.58 -9.44
N TYR A 450 12.32 -21.39 -9.45
CA TYR A 450 12.23 -22.84 -9.27
C TYR A 450 11.54 -23.18 -7.94
N TRP A 451 11.94 -22.53 -6.85
CA TRP A 451 11.32 -22.77 -5.55
C TRP A 451 9.88 -22.27 -5.46
N GLN A 452 9.55 -21.13 -6.07
CA GLN A 452 8.15 -20.68 -6.18
C GLN A 452 7.27 -21.75 -6.86
N TYR A 453 7.72 -22.27 -8.00
CA TYR A 453 7.00 -23.34 -8.69
C TYR A 453 6.87 -24.61 -7.84
N LYS A 454 7.94 -25.05 -7.19
CA LYS A 454 7.93 -26.29 -6.38
C LYS A 454 7.10 -26.18 -5.10
N THR A 455 6.88 -24.97 -4.57
CA THR A 455 5.97 -24.74 -3.44
C THR A 455 4.51 -24.57 -3.87
N GLY A 456 4.22 -24.56 -5.18
CA GLY A 456 2.87 -24.36 -5.72
C GLY A 456 2.43 -22.90 -5.80
N VAL A 457 3.36 -21.96 -5.66
CA VAL A 457 3.13 -20.53 -5.84
C VAL A 457 3.36 -20.18 -7.32
N PRO A 458 2.52 -19.33 -7.94
CA PRO A 458 2.79 -18.88 -9.29
C PRO A 458 4.13 -18.14 -9.38
N ILE A 459 4.83 -18.35 -10.50
CA ILE A 459 6.15 -17.73 -10.72
C ILE A 459 5.97 -16.23 -10.93
N GLY A 460 6.76 -15.43 -10.22
CA GLY A 460 6.76 -13.98 -10.35
C GLY A 460 5.80 -13.23 -9.41
N LEU A 461 5.22 -13.90 -8.42
CA LEU A 461 4.35 -13.28 -7.42
C LEU A 461 5.06 -12.13 -6.66
N MET A 462 4.41 -10.97 -6.60
CA MET A 462 4.89 -9.77 -5.90
C MET A 462 4.22 -9.59 -4.52
N ASN A 463 4.81 -8.78 -3.65
CA ASN A 463 4.31 -8.56 -2.28
C ASN A 463 2.90 -7.94 -2.22
N ASN A 464 2.56 -7.08 -3.18
CA ASN A 464 1.24 -6.46 -3.29
C ASN A 464 0.16 -7.43 -3.81
N GLU A 465 0.54 -8.62 -4.25
CA GLU A 465 -0.36 -9.62 -4.84
C GLU A 465 -0.67 -10.77 -3.87
N LEU A 466 -0.16 -10.71 -2.63
CA LEU A 466 -0.34 -11.77 -1.64
C LEU A 466 -1.81 -12.01 -1.26
N ASP A 467 -2.60 -10.94 -1.15
CA ASP A 467 -4.01 -11.04 -0.80
C ASP A 467 -4.81 -11.65 -1.96
N TYR A 468 -4.54 -11.22 -3.19
CA TYR A 468 -5.10 -11.84 -4.39
C TYR A 468 -4.76 -13.33 -4.49
N PHE A 469 -3.49 -13.70 -4.22
CA PHE A 469 -3.07 -15.09 -4.22
C PHE A 469 -3.88 -15.93 -3.23
N LYS A 470 -4.06 -15.44 -2.00
CA LYS A 470 -4.79 -16.15 -0.94
C LYS A 470 -6.28 -16.25 -1.21
N ASP A 471 -6.90 -15.14 -1.61
CA ASP A 471 -8.35 -15.00 -1.60
C ASP A 471 -9.00 -15.40 -2.92
N GLN A 472 -8.29 -15.29 -4.04
CA GLN A 472 -8.84 -15.49 -5.38
C GLN A 472 -8.13 -16.66 -6.09
N TYR A 473 -6.81 -16.58 -6.29
CA TYR A 473 -6.06 -17.59 -7.06
C TYR A 473 -6.21 -19.01 -6.48
N LEU A 474 -6.07 -19.14 -5.15
CA LEU A 474 -6.26 -20.43 -4.49
C LEU A 474 -7.69 -20.97 -4.63
N LYS A 475 -8.72 -20.11 -4.71
CA LYS A 475 -10.10 -20.59 -4.96
C LYS A 475 -10.26 -21.07 -6.39
N GLU A 476 -9.77 -20.32 -7.37
CA GLU A 476 -9.80 -20.70 -8.79
C GLU A 476 -9.09 -22.05 -9.03
N VAL A 477 -7.97 -22.28 -8.34
CA VAL A 477 -7.25 -23.56 -8.40
C VAL A 477 -8.09 -24.72 -7.84
N LEU A 478 -8.95 -24.51 -6.84
CA LEU A 478 -9.85 -25.55 -6.35
C LEU A 478 -11.03 -25.81 -7.31
N GLU A 479 -11.49 -24.79 -8.01
CA GLU A 479 -12.63 -24.86 -8.93
C GLU A 479 -12.27 -25.54 -10.28
N GLN A 480 -10.99 -25.55 -10.65
CA GLN A 480 -10.51 -26.26 -11.84
C GLN A 480 -10.87 -27.76 -11.79
N SER A 481 -11.64 -28.21 -12.78
CA SER A 481 -11.97 -29.62 -13.03
C SER A 481 -11.39 -30.09 -14.37
N SER A 482 -11.04 -31.37 -14.45
CA SER A 482 -10.56 -31.99 -15.70
C SER A 482 -11.50 -33.13 -16.09
N SER A 483 -12.00 -33.12 -17.32
CA SER A 483 -12.79 -34.21 -17.90
C SER A 483 -11.94 -35.00 -18.91
N VAL A 484 -12.00 -36.32 -18.83
CA VAL A 484 -11.41 -37.23 -19.82
C VAL A 484 -12.52 -38.10 -20.36
N THR A 485 -12.74 -38.08 -21.68
CA THR A 485 -13.72 -38.94 -22.35
C THR A 485 -12.99 -40.08 -23.02
N ASN A 486 -13.30 -41.31 -22.62
CA ASN A 486 -12.76 -42.53 -23.22
C ASN A 486 -13.90 -43.33 -23.83
N TYR A 487 -13.70 -43.82 -25.06
CA TYR A 487 -14.65 -44.71 -25.72
C TYR A 487 -14.55 -46.11 -25.10
N ASN A 488 -15.66 -46.63 -24.58
CA ASN A 488 -15.73 -47.99 -24.05
C ASN A 488 -16.25 -48.95 -25.13
N PRO A 489 -15.40 -49.85 -25.67
CA PRO A 489 -15.78 -50.77 -26.74
C PRO A 489 -16.72 -51.90 -26.29
N GLU A 490 -16.81 -52.19 -24.98
CA GLU A 490 -17.72 -53.24 -24.47
C GLU A 490 -19.17 -52.76 -24.39
N THR A 491 -19.36 -51.47 -24.09
CA THR A 491 -20.69 -50.85 -23.95
C THR A 491 -21.08 -50.03 -25.18
N ASN A 492 -20.16 -49.81 -26.13
CA ASN A 492 -20.35 -48.94 -27.31
C ASN A 492 -20.75 -47.49 -26.94
N VAL A 493 -20.31 -46.99 -25.78
CA VAL A 493 -20.65 -45.66 -25.28
C VAL A 493 -19.39 -44.90 -24.86
N ASP A 494 -19.39 -43.59 -25.08
CA ASP A 494 -18.38 -42.69 -24.56
C ASP A 494 -18.58 -42.46 -23.06
N GLU A 495 -17.58 -42.82 -22.26
CA GLU A 495 -17.58 -42.58 -20.82
C GLU A 495 -16.76 -41.33 -20.49
N THR A 496 -17.40 -40.32 -19.90
CA THR A 496 -16.73 -39.10 -19.45
C THR A 496 -16.44 -39.14 -17.95
N TYR A 497 -15.16 -39.14 -17.59
CA TYR A 497 -14.68 -39.08 -16.22
C TYR A 497 -14.35 -37.64 -15.85
N VAL A 498 -15.09 -37.06 -14.89
CA VAL A 498 -14.82 -35.70 -14.37
C VAL A 498 -14.09 -35.78 -13.04
N THR A 499 -12.88 -35.22 -12.97
CA THR A 499 -12.09 -35.13 -11.74
C THR A 499 -12.25 -33.73 -11.13
N VAL A 500 -12.72 -33.68 -9.87
CA VAL A 500 -12.92 -32.45 -9.10
C VAL A 500 -11.95 -32.39 -7.92
N ARG A 501 -11.45 -31.20 -7.58
CA ARG A 501 -10.53 -31.00 -6.45
C ARG A 501 -11.31 -30.73 -5.17
N LYS A 502 -10.94 -31.42 -4.09
CA LYS A 502 -11.45 -31.15 -2.73
C LYS A 502 -10.28 -30.76 -1.81
N PRO A 503 -10.38 -29.65 -1.06
CA PRO A 503 -9.30 -29.23 -0.18
C PRO A 503 -9.08 -30.24 0.95
N LYS A 504 -7.81 -30.48 1.30
CA LYS A 504 -7.40 -31.32 2.43
C LYS A 504 -7.13 -30.44 3.67
N VAL A 505 -6.88 -31.08 4.81
CA VAL A 505 -6.51 -30.42 6.07
C VAL A 505 -5.24 -29.56 5.98
N ASN A 506 -4.36 -29.86 5.02
CA ASN A 506 -3.15 -29.10 4.72
C ASN A 506 -3.39 -27.93 3.74
N TYR A 507 -4.65 -27.55 3.52
CA TYR A 507 -5.03 -26.41 2.69
C TYR A 507 -5.30 -25.18 3.56
N ILE A 508 -4.88 -24.00 3.09
CA ILE A 508 -5.06 -22.75 3.85
C ILE A 508 -6.55 -22.51 4.13
N GLY A 509 -6.89 -22.26 5.40
CA GLY A 509 -8.29 -22.07 5.84
C GLY A 509 -9.07 -23.37 6.14
N TYR A 510 -8.53 -24.55 5.86
CA TYR A 510 -9.19 -25.85 6.08
C TYR A 510 -8.53 -26.68 7.19
N SER A 511 -7.87 -26.03 8.15
CA SER A 511 -7.29 -26.72 9.31
C SER A 511 -8.38 -27.40 10.15
N ASN A 512 -8.06 -28.57 10.70
CA ASN A 512 -8.91 -29.27 11.69
C ASN A 512 -9.06 -28.47 12.99
N ILE A 513 -8.09 -27.59 13.29
CA ILE A 513 -8.09 -26.78 14.50
C ILE A 513 -8.70 -25.42 14.15
N ARG A 514 -9.80 -25.08 14.83
CA ARG A 514 -10.43 -23.76 14.75
C ARG A 514 -10.19 -22.99 16.04
N GLY A 515 -10.06 -21.67 15.93
CA GLY A 515 -9.88 -20.82 17.10
C GLY A 515 -11.08 -20.91 18.05
N PHE A 516 -10.83 -21.24 19.32
CA PHE A 516 -11.84 -21.16 20.37
C PHE A 516 -11.87 -19.73 20.90
N LYS A 517 -12.94 -18.99 20.57
CA LYS A 517 -13.09 -17.62 21.04
C LYS A 517 -13.44 -17.62 22.53
N PRO A 518 -12.78 -16.80 23.35
CA PRO A 518 -13.08 -16.70 24.77
C PRO A 518 -14.45 -16.02 25.01
N PRO A 519 -15.09 -16.23 26.17
CA PRO A 519 -16.47 -15.80 26.42
C PRO A 519 -16.68 -14.28 26.39
N TYR A 520 -15.62 -13.48 26.56
CA TYR A 520 -15.67 -12.02 26.52
C TYR A 520 -15.61 -11.43 25.10
N VAL A 521 -15.32 -12.25 24.08
CA VAL A 521 -15.41 -11.81 22.68
C VAL A 521 -16.87 -11.91 22.26
N SER A 522 -17.51 -10.76 22.06
CA SER A 522 -18.84 -10.72 21.46
C SER A 522 -18.81 -11.45 20.12
N LYS A 523 -19.75 -12.38 19.93
CA LYS A 523 -19.95 -12.95 18.60
C LYS A 523 -20.35 -11.78 17.69
N PRO A 524 -19.76 -11.64 16.49
CA PRO A 524 -20.33 -10.72 15.52
C PRO A 524 -21.80 -11.11 15.37
N GLN A 525 -22.71 -10.17 15.65
CA GLN A 525 -24.12 -10.35 15.31
C GLN A 525 -24.14 -10.70 13.82
N ASN A 526 -24.72 -11.86 13.48
CA ASN A 526 -24.84 -12.30 12.10
C ASN A 526 -25.32 -11.11 11.24
N GLN A 527 -24.49 -10.69 10.29
CA GLN A 527 -24.94 -9.91 9.14
C GLN A 527 -25.71 -10.82 8.20
#